data_AF-A0A951CTJ4-F1
#
_entry.id   AF-A0A951CTJ4-F1
#
_cell.length_a   1.000
_cell.length_b   1.000
_cell.length_c   1.000
_cell.angle_alpha   90.00
_cell.angle_beta   90.00
_cell.angle_gamma   90.00
#
_symmetry.space_group_name_H-M   'P 1'
#
loop_
_entity.id
_entity.type
_entity.pdbx_description
1 polymer ?
#
loop_
_entity_poly.entity_id
_entity_poly.type
_entity_poly.pdbx_seq_one_letter_code
_entity_poly.pdbx_strand_id
1 'polypeptide(L)'
;MRQASENPPPWHTCEAVLYEAFYLLQERGADRLIAMLLRRAVITAFDLDNTLQEVLALLRKYAAVPMSLADACLVRMSEAATDPLILTTDSDFSIYRRHSRQVVPCILPR
;
A
#
# COMPACT_ATOMS: atom_id res chain seq x y z
N MET A 1 4.13 -9.72 -13.32
CA MET A 1 5.53 -9.26 -13.43
C MET A 1 5.74 -8.08 -14.39
N ARG A 2 4.93 -7.87 -15.45
CA ARG A 2 5.13 -6.75 -16.41
C ARG A 2 4.91 -5.34 -15.81
N GLN A 3 3.93 -5.14 -14.94
CA GLN A 3 3.65 -3.78 -14.43
C GLN A 3 4.71 -3.28 -13.44
N ALA A 4 5.36 -4.20 -12.71
CA ALA A 4 6.49 -3.89 -11.84
C ALA A 4 7.74 -3.50 -12.65
N SER A 5 7.95 -4.05 -13.85
CA SER A 5 9.05 -3.61 -14.72
C SER A 5 8.81 -2.25 -15.36
N GLU A 6 7.55 -1.88 -15.59
CA GLU A 6 7.16 -0.56 -16.12
C GLU A 6 7.23 0.55 -15.05
N ASN A 7 7.21 0.18 -13.77
CA ASN A 7 7.31 1.08 -12.62
C ASN A 7 8.46 0.62 -11.71
N PRO A 8 9.72 0.90 -12.06
CA PRO A 8 10.86 0.32 -11.37
C PRO A 8 11.00 0.83 -9.91
N PRO A 9 11.67 0.05 -9.05
CA PRO A 9 11.93 0.44 -7.66
C PRO A 9 12.81 1.70 -7.54
N PRO A 10 12.85 2.36 -6.36
CA PRO A 10 12.30 1.89 -5.09
C PRO A 10 10.78 2.08 -4.96
N TRP A 11 10.09 1.05 -4.47
CA TRP A 11 8.69 1.15 -4.05
C TRP A 11 8.60 1.50 -2.58
N HIS A 12 7.79 2.51 -2.26
CA HIS A 12 7.53 2.92 -0.89
C HIS A 12 6.30 2.20 -0.35
N THR A 13 6.40 1.74 0.90
CA THR A 13 5.31 1.05 1.62
C THR A 13 5.35 1.40 3.11
N CYS A 14 4.52 0.74 3.92
CA CYS A 14 4.51 0.82 5.37
C CYS A 14 4.66 -0.56 6.04
N GLU A 15 4.91 -0.56 7.34
CA GLU A 15 5.08 -1.75 8.16
C GLU A 15 3.82 -2.64 8.17
N ALA A 16 2.62 -2.04 8.15
CA ALA A 16 1.37 -2.79 8.11
C ALA A 16 1.24 -3.64 6.83
N VAL A 17 1.64 -3.08 5.68
CA VAL A 17 1.69 -3.82 4.40
C VAL A 17 2.74 -4.91 4.44
N LEU A 18 3.91 -4.66 5.04
CA LEU A 18 4.93 -5.71 5.19
C LEU A 18 4.43 -6.85 6.07
N TYR A 19 3.79 -6.56 7.20
CA TYR A 19 3.19 -7.56 8.07
C TYR A 19 2.20 -8.44 7.30
N GLU A 20 1.25 -7.82 6.60
CA GLU A 20 0.24 -8.54 5.83
C GLU A 20 0.88 -9.34 4.69
N ALA A 21 1.85 -8.77 3.96
CA ALA A 21 2.56 -9.45 2.90
C ALA A 21 3.31 -10.68 3.41
N PHE A 22 4.04 -10.59 4.53
CA PHE A 22 4.69 -11.75 5.15
C PHE A 22 3.67 -12.80 5.59
N TYR A 23 2.56 -12.37 6.19
CA TYR A 23 1.49 -13.26 6.64
C TYR A 23 0.83 -14.02 5.49
N LEU A 24 0.54 -13.35 4.38
CA LEU A 24 -0.11 -13.93 3.20
C LEU A 24 0.85 -14.78 2.36
N LEU A 25 2.10 -14.34 2.17
CA LEU A 25 3.06 -15.04 1.32
C LEU A 25 3.63 -16.29 1.99
N GLN A 26 3.76 -16.29 3.32
CA GLN A 26 4.37 -17.36 4.10
C GLN A 26 5.72 -17.82 3.48
N GLU A 27 6.11 -19.09 3.67
CA GLU A 27 7.36 -19.65 3.13
C GLU A 27 7.47 -19.52 1.60
N ARG A 28 6.35 -19.48 0.87
CA ARG A 28 6.34 -19.47 -0.60
C ARG A 28 6.84 -18.15 -1.20
N GLY A 29 6.81 -17.06 -0.42
CA GLY A 29 7.22 -15.73 -0.91
C GLY A 29 8.06 -14.91 0.06
N ALA A 30 8.26 -15.34 1.31
CA ALA A 30 9.04 -14.62 2.31
C ALA A 30 10.47 -14.33 1.84
N ASP A 31 11.20 -15.31 1.32
CA ASP A 31 12.59 -15.12 0.86
C ASP A 31 12.72 -14.05 -0.23
N ARG A 32 11.74 -14.00 -1.15
CA ARG A 32 11.72 -12.98 -2.22
C ARG A 32 11.45 -11.59 -1.64
N LEU A 33 10.51 -11.47 -0.70
CA LEU A 33 10.23 -10.21 -0.03
C LEU A 33 11.45 -9.74 0.81
N ILE A 34 12.10 -10.65 1.52
CA ILE A 34 13.35 -10.38 2.26
C ILE A 34 14.43 -9.88 1.31
N ALA A 35 14.67 -10.57 0.18
CA ALA A 35 15.66 -10.14 -0.81
C ALA A 35 15.34 -8.75 -1.38
N MET A 36 14.06 -8.41 -1.57
CA MET A 36 13.63 -7.09 -2.02
C MET A 36 13.88 -5.99 -0.97
N LEU A 37 13.66 -6.28 0.31
CA LEU A 37 13.94 -5.36 1.42
C LEU A 37 15.44 -5.14 1.59
N LEU A 38 16.24 -6.21 1.59
CA LEU A 38 17.71 -6.15 1.74
C LEU A 38 18.37 -5.32 0.62
N ARG A 39 17.90 -5.46 -0.62
CA ARG A 39 18.39 -4.67 -1.77
C ARG A 39 17.73 -3.29 -1.91
N ARG A 40 16.92 -2.88 -0.92
CA ARG A 40 16.20 -1.58 -0.89
C ARG A 40 15.27 -1.35 -2.08
N ALA A 41 14.75 -2.42 -2.69
CA ALA A 41 13.75 -2.31 -3.76
C ALA A 41 12.36 -1.99 -3.21
N VAL A 42 12.09 -2.41 -1.97
CA VAL A 42 10.93 -1.98 -1.17
C VAL A 42 11.48 -1.25 0.05
N ILE A 43 10.92 -0.09 0.36
CA ILE A 43 11.35 0.78 1.45
C ILE A 43 10.13 1.13 2.30
N THR A 44 10.21 0.91 3.61
CA THR A 44 9.22 1.47 4.54
C THR A 44 9.48 2.97 4.69
N ALA A 45 8.55 3.77 4.19
CA ALA A 45 8.66 5.23 4.16
C ALA A 45 7.35 5.86 4.63
N PHE A 46 6.83 5.34 5.75
CA PHE A 46 5.58 5.80 6.33
C PHE A 46 5.75 5.94 7.84
N ASP A 47 5.29 7.06 8.37
CA ASP A 47 5.26 7.33 9.80
C ASP A 47 3.79 7.40 10.23
N LEU A 48 3.34 6.33 10.88
CA LEU A 48 1.96 6.21 11.31
C LEU A 48 1.62 7.24 12.40
N ASP A 49 2.53 7.52 13.34
CA ASP A 49 2.25 8.44 14.44
C ASP A 49 2.01 9.85 13.93
N ASN A 50 2.78 10.28 12.93
CA ASN A 50 2.62 11.58 12.28
C ASN A 50 1.38 11.69 11.38
N THR A 51 0.69 10.58 11.07
CA THR A 51 -0.49 10.55 10.18
C THR A 51 -1.68 9.79 10.80
N LEU A 52 -1.64 9.57 12.12
CA LEU A 52 -2.54 8.66 12.80
C LEU A 52 -3.99 9.09 12.68
N GLN A 53 -4.27 10.39 12.78
CA GLN A 53 -5.63 10.91 12.74
C GLN A 53 -6.29 10.66 11.37
N GLU A 54 -5.56 10.88 10.28
CA GLU A 54 -6.01 10.66 8.91
C GLU A 54 -6.23 9.17 8.63
N VAL A 55 -5.30 8.31 9.07
CA VAL A 55 -5.44 6.84 8.91
C VAL A 55 -6.67 6.34 9.68
N LEU A 56 -6.87 6.78 10.93
CA LEU A 56 -8.05 6.41 11.71
C LEU A 56 -9.35 6.96 11.11
N ALA A 57 -9.32 8.14 10.48
CA ALA A 57 -10.45 8.70 9.77
C ALA A 57 -10.82 7.85 8.54
N LEU A 58 -9.84 7.35 7.78
CA LEU A 58 -10.06 6.43 6.67
C LEU A 58 -10.70 5.12 7.15
N LEU A 59 -10.16 4.51 8.21
CA LEU A 59 -10.72 3.29 8.79
C LEU A 59 -12.19 3.46 9.22
N ARG A 60 -12.53 4.61 9.84
CA ARG A 60 -13.92 4.92 10.20
C ARG A 60 -14.80 5.15 8.98
N LYS A 61 -14.31 5.89 7.98
CA LYS A 61 -15.03 6.20 6.74
C LYS A 61 -15.41 4.94 5.99
N TYR A 62 -14.52 3.97 5.95
CA TYR A 62 -14.69 2.72 5.22
C TYR A 62 -15.13 1.55 6.10
N ALA A 63 -15.59 1.77 7.34
CA ALA A 63 -15.97 0.70 8.27
C ALA A 63 -17.09 -0.25 7.76
N ALA A 64 -17.85 0.16 6.74
CA ALA A 64 -18.89 -0.66 6.12
C ALA A 64 -18.40 -1.53 4.95
N VAL A 65 -17.14 -1.38 4.55
CA VAL A 65 -16.46 -2.21 3.53
C VAL A 65 -15.17 -2.75 4.15
N PRO A 66 -14.57 -3.84 3.62
CA PRO A 66 -13.24 -4.22 4.07
C PRO A 66 -12.28 -3.05 3.82
N MET A 67 -11.60 -2.58 4.87
CA MET A 67 -10.41 -1.74 4.77
C MET A 67 -9.49 -2.14 5.91
N SER A 68 -8.31 -2.63 5.57
CA SER A 68 -7.29 -2.96 6.56
C SER A 68 -6.52 -1.70 6.98
N LEU A 69 -5.72 -1.82 8.07
CA LEU A 69 -4.75 -0.79 8.41
C LEU A 69 -3.72 -0.59 7.27
N ALA A 70 -3.34 -1.66 6.59
CA ALA A 70 -2.42 -1.59 5.45
C ALA A 70 -2.98 -0.73 4.32
N ASP A 71 -4.26 -0.93 3.96
CA ASP A 71 -4.94 -0.15 2.92
C ASP A 71 -5.08 1.32 3.31
N ALA A 72 -5.50 1.60 4.55
CA ALA A 72 -5.64 2.95 5.05
C ALA A 72 -4.29 3.71 5.02
N CYS A 73 -3.20 3.04 5.41
CA CYS A 73 -1.85 3.60 5.29
C CYS A 73 -1.48 3.88 3.83
N LEU A 74 -1.72 2.95 2.91
CA LEU A 74 -1.42 3.14 1.49
C LEU A 74 -2.22 4.29 0.87
N VAL A 75 -3.50 4.45 1.23
CA VAL A 75 -4.31 5.59 0.81
C VAL A 75 -3.71 6.89 1.35
N ARG A 76 -3.32 6.94 2.63
CA ARG A 76 -2.67 8.12 3.24
C ARG A 76 -1.32 8.45 2.60
N MET A 77 -0.51 7.44 2.28
CA MET A 77 0.73 7.61 1.52
C MET A 77 0.45 8.20 0.14
N SER A 78 -0.60 7.71 -0.54
CA SER A 78 -1.01 8.26 -1.83
C SER A 78 -1.41 9.73 -1.71
N GLU A 79 -2.09 10.13 -0.63
CA GLU A 79 -2.48 11.52 -0.38
C GLU A 79 -1.28 12.46 -0.20
N ALA A 80 -0.19 11.98 0.40
CA ALA A 80 1.03 12.75 0.64
C ALA A 80 1.95 12.86 -0.58
N ALA A 81 1.84 11.94 -1.55
CA ALA A 81 2.67 11.93 -2.74
C ALA A 81 2.14 12.86 -3.86
N THR A 82 3.07 13.49 -4.59
CA THR A 82 2.77 14.42 -5.70
C THR A 82 2.14 13.71 -6.89
N ASP A 83 2.67 12.56 -7.30
CA ASP A 83 2.17 11.73 -8.40
C ASP A 83 2.12 10.26 -7.97
N PRO A 84 1.12 9.87 -7.14
CA PRO A 84 1.06 8.53 -6.58
C PRO A 84 0.59 7.51 -7.61
N LEU A 85 1.14 6.30 -7.50
CA LEU A 85 0.64 5.12 -8.17
C LEU A 85 0.75 3.92 -7.24
N ILE A 86 -0.38 3.29 -6.93
CA ILE A 86 -0.41 2.08 -6.11
C ILE A 86 -0.35 0.84 -7.00
N LEU A 87 0.66 0.02 -6.81
CA LEU A 87 0.71 -1.33 -7.39
C LEU A 87 0.07 -2.29 -6.38
N THR A 88 -1.10 -2.82 -6.69
CA THR A 88 -1.85 -3.68 -5.77
C THR A 88 -2.49 -4.85 -6.51
N THR A 89 -2.72 -5.96 -5.82
CA THR A 89 -3.57 -7.07 -6.29
C THR A 89 -5.00 -6.96 -5.78
N ASP A 90 -5.28 -6.02 -4.88
CA ASP A 90 -6.57 -5.85 -4.24
C ASP A 90 -7.46 -4.89 -5.05
N SER A 91 -8.59 -5.40 -5.54
CA SER A 91 -9.59 -4.65 -6.30
C SER A 91 -10.32 -3.58 -5.48
N ASP A 92 -10.31 -3.68 -4.15
CA ASP A 92 -11.03 -2.77 -3.27
C ASP A 92 -10.46 -1.34 -3.30
N PHE A 93 -9.20 -1.18 -3.77
CA PHE A 93 -8.62 0.13 -4.09
C PHE A 93 -9.43 0.94 -5.12
N SER A 94 -10.26 0.29 -5.94
CA SER A 94 -11.20 0.96 -6.84
C SER A 94 -12.36 1.66 -6.10
N ILE A 95 -12.66 1.25 -4.88
CA ILE A 95 -13.71 1.81 -3.99
C ILE A 95 -13.13 2.95 -3.15
N TYR A 96 -11.89 2.81 -2.69
CA TYR A 96 -11.24 3.80 -1.85
C TYR A 96 -11.04 5.14 -2.59
N ARG A 97 -10.95 6.22 -1.81
CA ARG A 97 -10.78 7.58 -2.31
C ARG A 97 -9.73 8.31 -1.51
N ARG A 98 -8.78 8.93 -2.21
CA ARG A 98 -7.83 9.90 -1.67
C ARG A 98 -8.45 11.30 -1.67
N HIS A 99 -8.02 12.16 -0.74
CA HIS A 99 -8.51 13.54 -0.61
C HIS A 99 -10.04 13.61 -0.60
N SER A 100 -10.65 12.71 0.17
CA SER A 100 -12.11 12.48 0.28
C SER A 100 -12.81 11.88 -0.95
N ARG A 101 -12.56 12.38 -2.17
CA ARG A 101 -13.37 12.08 -3.37
C ARG A 101 -12.58 11.62 -4.60
N GLN A 102 -11.26 11.77 -4.61
CA GLN A 102 -10.45 11.42 -5.77
C GLN A 102 -10.20 9.91 -5.80
N VAL A 103 -10.26 9.30 -6.97
CA VAL A 103 -9.90 7.89 -7.14
C VAL A 103 -8.43 7.73 -6.76
N VAL A 104 -8.11 6.63 -6.07
CA VAL A 104 -6.74 6.26 -5.77
C VAL A 104 -6.11 5.73 -7.07
N PRO A 105 -5.07 6.36 -7.64
CA PRO A 105 -4.45 5.84 -8.86
C PRO A 105 -3.80 4.49 -8.55
N CYS A 106 -4.26 3.43 -9.20
CA CYS A 106 -3.75 2.09 -8.97
C CYS A 106 -3.64 1.27 -10.25
N ILE A 107 -2.71 0.31 -10.27
CA ILE A 107 -2.59 -0.72 -11.29
C ILE A 107 -2.80 -2.08 -10.63
N LEU A 108 -3.77 -2.82 -11.16
CA LEU A 108 -4.02 -4.22 -10.84
C LEU A 108 -3.23 -5.12 -11.80
N PRO A 109 -2.70 -6.28 -11.33
CA PRO A 109 -2.14 -7.28 -12.24
C PRO A 109 -3.17 -7.72 -13.27
N ARG A 110 -2.72 -7.86 -14.52
CA ARG A 110 -3.50 -8.50 -15.60
C ARG A 110 -3.34 -10.01 -15.52
#